data_AF-A0A917M4F7-F1
#
_entry.id   AF-A0A917M4F7-F1
#
_cell.length_a   1.000
_cell.length_b   1.000
_cell.length_c   1.000
_cell.angle_alpha   90.00
_cell.angle_beta   90.00
_cell.angle_gamma   90.00
#
_symmetry.space_group_name_H-M   'P 1'
#
loop_
_entity.id
_entity.type
_entity.pdbx_description
1 polymer ?
#
loop_
_entity_poly.entity_id
_entity_poly.type
_entity_poly.pdbx_seq_one_letter_code
_entity_poly.pdbx_strand_id
1 'polypeptide(L)'
;MDQHFLSIEELNELLNRWNGQNIKVTKLELDDVDETLMELQNISYSKNTRRIDDYVPMHTLQLNGTGHVLTDAADLKPQDLPASQYEIPLEDNSLYEFDGSQFLLSTARGVYKIELAGPGE
;
A
#
# COMPACT_ATOMS: atom_id res chain seq x y z
N MET A 1 -22.40 -0.89 -8.40
CA MET A 1 -20.97 -0.88 -8.05
C MET A 1 -20.91 -1.44 -6.66
N ASP A 2 -20.64 -2.74 -6.60
CA ASP A 2 -20.67 -3.54 -5.40
C ASP A 2 -19.33 -3.33 -4.69
N GLN A 3 -19.25 -2.27 -3.88
CA GLN A 3 -18.11 -2.07 -2.98
C GLN A 3 -18.07 -3.27 -2.03
N HIS A 4 -17.07 -4.13 -2.22
CA HIS A 4 -16.89 -5.30 -1.37
C HIS A 4 -15.82 -4.99 -0.34
N PHE A 5 -16.23 -4.99 0.94
CA PHE A 5 -15.28 -4.97 2.05
C PHE A 5 -14.58 -6.32 2.11
N LEU A 6 -13.25 -6.28 2.06
CA LEU A 6 -12.40 -7.46 2.11
C LEU A 6 -11.87 -7.68 3.52
N SER A 7 -11.61 -8.94 3.84
CA SER A 7 -10.71 -9.27 4.95
C SER A 7 -9.25 -9.06 4.54
N ILE A 8 -8.34 -8.89 5.50
CA ILE A 8 -6.89 -8.78 5.21
C ILE A 8 -6.34 -10.00 4.45
N GLU A 9 -6.89 -11.18 4.72
CA GLU A 9 -6.54 -12.42 4.02
C GLU A 9 -6.95 -12.36 2.55
N GLU A 10 -8.17 -11.92 2.24
CA GLU A 10 -8.66 -11.76 0.87
C GLU A 10 -7.92 -10.65 0.12
N LEU A 11 -7.68 -9.52 0.79
CA LEU A 11 -6.82 -8.47 0.26
C LEU A 11 -5.47 -9.07 -0.13
N ASN A 12 -4.82 -9.77 0.79
CA ASN A 12 -3.53 -10.39 0.54
C ASN A 12 -3.58 -11.35 -0.66
N GLU A 13 -4.57 -12.23 -0.75
CA GLU A 13 -4.70 -13.15 -1.88
C GLU A 13 -4.92 -12.43 -3.21
N LEU A 14 -5.76 -11.40 -3.25
CA LEU A 14 -6.04 -10.63 -4.46
C LEU A 14 -4.84 -9.80 -4.89
N LEU A 15 -4.19 -9.11 -3.95
CA LEU A 15 -3.01 -8.30 -4.18
C LEU A 15 -1.83 -9.18 -4.65
N ASN A 16 -1.73 -10.43 -4.16
CA ASN A 16 -0.70 -11.38 -4.58
C ASN A 16 -0.79 -11.74 -6.08
N ARG A 17 -1.97 -11.60 -6.70
CA ARG A 17 -2.13 -11.78 -8.15
C ARG A 17 -1.43 -10.70 -8.97
N TRP A 18 -1.12 -9.56 -8.35
CA TRP A 18 -0.39 -8.44 -8.98
C TRP A 18 1.13 -8.56 -8.79
N ASN A 19 1.64 -9.65 -8.19
CA ASN A 19 3.08 -9.90 -8.14
C ASN A 19 3.65 -10.04 -9.55
N GLY A 20 4.80 -9.41 -9.78
CA GLY A 20 5.43 -9.23 -11.08
C GLY A 20 4.85 -8.08 -11.92
N GLN A 21 3.92 -7.29 -11.38
CA GLN A 21 3.34 -6.14 -12.09
C GLN A 21 3.74 -4.81 -11.44
N ASN A 22 3.76 -3.75 -12.25
CA ASN A 22 3.90 -2.40 -11.74
C ASN A 22 2.58 -1.94 -11.09
N ILE A 23 2.68 -1.49 -9.86
CA ILE A 23 1.58 -0.91 -9.10
C ILE A 23 1.89 0.55 -8.81
N LYS A 24 0.82 1.34 -8.70
CA LYS A 24 0.84 2.67 -8.13
C LYS A 24 0.16 2.64 -6.78
N VAL A 25 0.86 3.15 -5.77
CA VAL A 25 0.34 3.35 -4.42
C VAL A 25 0.19 4.84 -4.21
N THR A 26 -1.04 5.32 -4.07
CA THR A 26 -1.33 6.72 -3.72
C THR A 26 -1.76 6.78 -2.27
N LYS A 27 -1.05 7.52 -1.43
CA LYS A 27 -1.41 7.80 -0.05
C LYS A 27 -2.04 9.19 0.01
N LEU A 28 -3.31 9.23 0.41
CA LEU A 28 -4.08 10.46 0.59
C LEU A 28 -4.18 10.77 2.09
N GLU A 29 -3.56 11.87 2.50
CA GLU A 29 -3.70 12.48 3.82
C GLU A 29 -4.53 13.76 3.72
N LEU A 30 -4.88 14.37 4.85
CA LEU A 30 -5.75 15.56 4.91
C LEU A 30 -5.24 16.75 4.08
N ASP A 31 -3.93 16.89 3.91
CA ASP A 31 -3.28 18.04 3.25
C ASP A 31 -2.22 17.63 2.23
N ASP A 32 -1.94 16.33 2.09
CA ASP A 32 -0.82 15.82 1.30
C ASP A 32 -1.22 14.56 0.52
N VAL A 33 -0.69 14.44 -0.69
CA VAL A 33 -0.85 13.27 -1.55
C VAL A 33 0.53 12.80 -1.97
N ASP A 34 0.88 11.58 -1.57
CA ASP A 34 2.13 10.92 -1.97
C ASP A 34 1.81 9.81 -2.97
N GLU A 35 2.52 9.78 -4.10
CA GLU A 35 2.40 8.72 -5.08
C GLU A 35 3.69 7.90 -5.11
N THR A 36 3.58 6.59 -5.14
CA THR A 36 4.71 5.67 -5.25
C THR A 36 4.45 4.70 -6.38
N LEU A 37 5.39 4.61 -7.33
CA LEU A 37 5.36 3.61 -8.40
C LEU A 37 6.37 2.52 -8.08
N MET A 38 5.93 1.26 -8.05
CA MET A 38 6.82 0.14 -7.79
C MET A 38 6.44 -1.11 -8.55
N GLU A 39 7.43 -1.92 -8.92
CA GLU A 39 7.22 -3.29 -9.35
C GLU A 39 6.98 -4.16 -8.12
N LEU A 40 5.74 -4.62 -7.95
CA LEU A 40 5.37 -5.46 -6.84
C LEU A 40 5.94 -6.86 -7.05
N GLN A 41 6.85 -7.31 -6.19
CA GLN A 41 7.44 -8.65 -6.28
C GLN A 41 6.84 -9.63 -5.28
N ASN A 42 6.59 -9.17 -4.06
CA ASN A 42 6.00 -10.00 -3.02
C ASN A 42 5.22 -9.16 -2.02
N ILE A 43 4.18 -9.73 -1.43
CA ILE A 43 3.42 -9.09 -0.35
C ILE A 43 3.58 -9.93 0.90
N SER A 44 3.85 -9.26 2.01
CA SER A 44 3.90 -9.87 3.34
C SER A 44 3.07 -9.03 4.28
N TYR A 45 2.24 -9.64 5.11
CA TYR A 45 1.65 -8.95 6.24
C TYR A 45 2.28 -9.49 7.53
N SER A 46 2.83 -8.61 8.33
CA SER A 46 3.45 -8.97 9.61
C SER A 46 2.50 -8.59 10.73
N LYS A 47 2.06 -9.58 11.52
CA LYS A 47 1.43 -9.36 12.82
C LYS A 47 2.53 -9.17 13.84
N ASN A 48 2.70 -7.96 14.36
CA ASN A 48 3.71 -7.71 15.37
C ASN A 48 3.27 -8.34 16.69
N THR A 49 3.59 -9.63 16.86
CA THR A 49 3.22 -10.42 18.05
C THR A 49 4.16 -10.19 19.23
N ARG A 50 5.28 -9.47 19.05
CA ARG A 50 6.23 -9.14 20.11
C ARG A 50 5.92 -7.78 20.70
N ARG A 51 4.97 -7.79 21.64
CA ARG A 51 4.67 -6.68 22.55
C ARG A 51 5.85 -6.42 23.47
N ILE A 52 6.53 -5.29 23.29
CA ILE A 52 7.38 -4.71 24.33
C ILE A 52 6.83 -3.34 24.75
N ASP A 53 6.19 -2.59 23.84
CA ASP A 53 5.57 -1.29 24.16
C ASP A 53 4.25 -1.09 23.37
N ASP A 54 3.28 -0.45 24.01
CA ASP A 54 1.87 -0.32 23.59
C ASP A 54 1.64 0.63 22.39
N TYR A 55 2.69 0.99 21.64
CA TYR A 55 2.69 2.08 20.66
C TYR A 55 2.98 1.65 19.21
N VAL A 56 2.97 0.35 18.91
CA VAL A 56 3.28 -0.16 17.56
C VAL A 56 1.98 -0.63 16.88
N PRO A 57 1.73 -0.25 15.61
CA PRO A 57 0.59 -0.78 14.85
C PRO A 57 0.61 -2.32 14.89
N MET A 58 -0.56 -2.91 15.12
CA MET A 58 -0.68 -4.36 15.35
C MET A 58 -0.33 -5.16 14.10
N HIS A 59 -0.58 -4.60 12.92
CA HIS A 59 -0.32 -5.22 11.63
C HIS A 59 0.38 -4.22 10.71
N THR A 60 1.26 -4.72 9.85
CA THR A 60 1.85 -3.92 8.77
C THR A 60 1.75 -4.72 7.48
N LEU A 61 1.16 -4.13 6.45
CA LEU A 61 1.20 -4.66 5.09
C LEU A 61 2.47 -4.15 4.42
N GLN A 62 3.31 -5.08 3.99
CA GLN A 62 4.60 -4.82 3.36
C GLN A 62 4.51 -5.23 1.89
N LEU A 63 4.54 -4.23 1.02
CA LEU A 63 4.67 -4.41 -0.42
C LEU A 63 6.17 -4.43 -0.73
N ASN A 64 6.70 -5.57 -1.15
CA ASN A 64 8.12 -5.74 -1.44
C ASN A 64 8.31 -5.62 -2.94
N GLY A 65 9.29 -4.82 -3.36
CA GLY A 65 9.45 -4.48 -4.76
C GLY A 65 10.37 -3.28 -4.98
N THR A 66 10.88 -3.16 -6.19
CA THR A 66 11.72 -2.02 -6.58
C THR A 66 10.87 -0.94 -7.21
N GLY A 67 11.08 0.31 -6.84
CA GLY A 67 10.26 1.42 -7.31
C GLY A 67 10.80 2.77 -6.89
N HIS A 68 10.07 3.82 -7.24
CA HIS A 68 10.41 5.19 -6.95
C HIS A 68 9.21 5.92 -6.36
N VAL A 69 9.49 6.81 -5.41
CA VAL A 69 8.49 7.72 -4.85
C VAL A 69 8.41 8.96 -5.73
N LEU A 70 7.18 9.28 -6.16
CA LEU A 70 6.80 10.50 -6.86
C LEU A 70 6.19 11.45 -5.83
N THR A 71 7.05 12.21 -5.15
CA THR A 71 6.59 13.28 -4.26
C THR A 71 6.22 14.51 -5.09
N ASP A 72 5.06 15.14 -4.83
CA ASP A 72 4.54 16.32 -5.55
C ASP A 72 5.43 17.58 -5.40
N ALA A 73 6.48 17.52 -4.59
CA ALA A 73 7.48 18.57 -4.51
C ALA A 73 8.19 18.75 -5.87
N ALA A 74 7.75 19.74 -6.63
CA ALA A 74 8.09 20.09 -8.02
C ALA A 74 9.59 20.17 -8.42
N ASP A 75 10.52 19.88 -7.50
CA ASP A 75 11.97 19.98 -7.71
C ASP A 75 12.73 18.71 -7.25
N LEU A 76 12.05 17.68 -6.74
CA LEU A 76 12.71 16.45 -6.29
C LEU A 76 12.66 15.39 -7.39
N LYS A 77 13.85 14.95 -7.82
CA LYS A 77 13.99 13.77 -8.68
C LYS A 77 13.30 12.57 -8.01
N PRO A 78 12.69 11.66 -8.79
CA PRO A 78 12.15 10.41 -8.25
C PRO A 78 13.24 9.73 -7.42
N GLN A 79 12.96 9.53 -6.14
CA GLN A 79 13.87 8.85 -5.24
C GLN A 79 13.55 7.36 -5.24
N ASP A 80 14.58 6.53 -5.41
CA ASP A 80 14.47 5.09 -5.25
C ASP A 80 13.90 4.75 -3.87
N LEU A 81 13.04 3.74 -3.81
CA LEU A 81 12.54 3.20 -2.54
C LEU A 81 13.74 2.70 -1.72
N PRO A 82 14.06 3.33 -0.57
CA PRO A 82 15.33 3.12 0.14
C PRO A 82 15.52 1.69 0.68
N ALA A 83 14.44 0.91 0.75
CA ALA A 83 14.45 -0.47 1.22
C ALA A 83 13.81 -1.46 0.22
N SER A 84 13.49 -1.03 -1.01
CA SER A 84 12.72 -1.85 -1.97
C SER A 84 11.47 -2.47 -1.32
N GLN A 85 10.84 -1.71 -0.43
CA GLN A 85 9.60 -2.08 0.24
C GLN A 85 8.80 -0.82 0.56
N TYR A 86 7.48 -0.93 0.50
CA TYR A 86 6.53 0.09 0.93
C TYR A 86 5.66 -0.50 2.05
N GLU A 87 5.56 0.20 3.16
CA GLU A 87 4.90 -0.30 4.37
C GLU A 87 3.63 0.50 4.67
N ILE A 88 2.50 -0.19 4.70
CA ILE A 88 1.21 0.37 5.08
C ILE A 88 0.89 -0.11 6.50
N PRO A 89 0.89 0.77 7.51
CA PRO A 89 0.50 0.40 8.86
C PRO A 89 -0.99 0.11 8.90
N LEU A 90 -1.34 -1.04 9.46
CA LEU A 90 -2.70 -1.54 9.56
C LEU A 90 -3.14 -1.62 11.02
N GLU A 91 -4.26 -0.98 11.30
CA GLU A 91 -4.93 -0.95 12.58
C GLU A 91 -6.13 -1.90 12.58
N ASP A 92 -6.64 -2.25 13.77
CA ASP A 92 -7.77 -3.19 13.93
C ASP A 92 -9.04 -2.69 13.22
N ASN A 93 -9.22 -1.37 13.12
CA ASN A 93 -10.35 -0.72 12.46
C ASN A 93 -10.03 -0.27 11.02
N SER A 94 -8.98 -0.82 10.41
CA SER A 94 -8.68 -0.54 8.99
C SER A 94 -9.73 -1.18 8.11
N LEU A 95 -10.17 -0.45 7.09
CA LEU A 95 -11.12 -0.94 6.10
C LEU A 95 -10.39 -1.22 4.80
N TYR A 96 -10.70 -2.37 4.19
CA TYR A 96 -10.12 -2.80 2.92
C TYR A 96 -11.27 -2.96 1.93
N GLU A 97 -11.15 -2.32 0.79
CA GLU A 97 -12.16 -2.34 -0.26
C GLU A 97 -11.51 -2.68 -1.59
N PHE A 98 -12.22 -3.44 -2.43
CA PHE A 98 -11.82 -3.69 -3.80
C PHE A 98 -13.00 -3.43 -4.74
N ASP A 99 -12.77 -2.54 -5.70
CA ASP A 99 -13.77 -2.14 -6.69
C ASP A 99 -13.66 -2.96 -8.00
N GLY A 100 -12.80 -3.99 -8.02
CA GLY A 100 -12.55 -4.82 -9.20
C GLY A 100 -11.32 -4.40 -10.01
N SER A 101 -10.85 -3.15 -9.85
CA SER A 101 -9.67 -2.63 -10.55
C SER A 101 -8.62 -2.01 -9.61
N GLN A 102 -9.02 -1.62 -8.40
CA GLN A 102 -8.22 -0.86 -7.46
C GLN A 102 -8.58 -1.28 -6.03
N PHE A 103 -7.59 -1.23 -5.14
CA PHE A 103 -7.76 -1.45 -3.72
C PHE A 103 -7.75 -0.12 -2.98
N LEU A 104 -8.66 0.04 -2.04
CA LEU A 104 -8.67 1.16 -1.10
C LEU A 104 -8.47 0.62 0.31
N LEU A 105 -7.49 1.16 1.03
CA LEU A 105 -7.21 0.82 2.41
C LEU A 105 -7.35 2.09 3.24
N SER A 106 -8.38 2.15 4.07
CA SER A 106 -8.60 3.28 4.97
C SER A 106 -8.01 2.94 6.35
N THR A 107 -7.02 3.70 6.79
CA THR A 107 -6.37 3.56 8.11
C THR A 107 -6.51 4.88 8.88
N ALA A 108 -6.11 4.94 10.16
CA ALA A 108 -6.14 6.20 10.90
C ALA A 108 -5.09 7.21 10.43
N ARG A 109 -4.08 6.77 9.64
CA ARG A 109 -3.07 7.66 9.07
C ARG A 109 -3.53 8.29 7.75
N GLY A 110 -4.44 7.66 7.02
CA GLY A 110 -4.91 8.14 5.73
C GLY A 110 -5.53 7.04 4.89
N VAL A 111 -5.85 7.37 3.64
CA VAL A 111 -6.39 6.43 2.67
C VAL A 111 -5.31 6.06 1.67
N TYR A 112 -5.02 4.77 1.57
CA TYR A 112 -4.07 4.22 0.60
C TYR A 112 -4.84 3.61 -0.54
N LYS A 113 -4.51 4.02 -1.77
CA LYS A 113 -5.07 3.51 -3.00
C LYS A 113 -4.00 2.72 -3.74
N ILE A 114 -4.29 1.47 -4.09
CA ILE A 114 -3.37 0.62 -4.85
C ILE A 114 -4.04 0.22 -6.16
N GLU A 115 -3.40 0.56 -7.27
CA GLU A 115 -3.87 0.28 -8.62
C GLU A 115 -2.74 -0.25 -9.49
N LEU A 116 -3.06 -1.03 -10.52
CA LEU A 116 -2.07 -1.40 -11.52
C LEU A 116 -1.64 -0.14 -12.27
N ALA A 117 -0.33 0.16 -12.24
CA ALA A 117 0.23 1.12 -13.16
C ALA A 117 0.17 0.47 -14.54
N GLY A 118 -0.58 1.05 -15.48
CA GLY A 118 -0.71 0.49 -16.82
C GLY A 118 0.66 0.23 -17.46
N PRO A 119 0.76 -0.70 -18.43
CA PRO A 119 1.98 -0.83 -19.22
C PRO A 119 2.26 0.55 -19.84
N GLY A 120 3.44 1.10 -19.54
CA GLY A 120 3.75 2.53 -19.66
C GLY A 120 3.18 3.23 -20.90
N GLU A 121 2.65 4.44 -20.68
CA GLU A 121 2.58 5.45 -21.73
C GLU A 121 3.98 5.94 -22.12
#